data_AF-A0A4Q7DVC8-F1
#
_entry.id   AF-A0A4Q7DVC8-F1
#
_cell.length_a   1.000
_cell.length_b   1.000
_cell.length_c   1.000
_cell.angle_alpha   90.00
_cell.angle_beta   90.00
_cell.angle_gamma   90.00
#
_symmetry.space_group_name_H-M   'P 1'
#
loop_
_entity.id
_entity.type
_entity.pdbx_description
1 polymer ?
#
loop_
_entity_poly.entity_id
_entity_poly.type
_entity_poly.pdbx_seq_one_letter_code
_entity_poly.pdbx_strand_id
1 'polypeptide(L)'
;MKVKQSRIKWRWGVENIKNRSIRAYLLLESLITLALLSVLVGTVLTEITRSRTQENIENQQIEALSVARMAVDSQMSSLSLNGATIKVVHSPTKIFISNHGEELLELERED
;
A
#
# COMPACT_ATOMS: atom_id res chain seq x y z
N MET A 1 36.65 -62.86 7.30
CA MET A 1 35.49 -62.31 6.54
C MET A 1 34.61 -61.31 7.31
N LYS A 2 34.29 -61.54 8.60
CA LYS A 2 33.37 -60.67 9.37
C LYS A 2 33.80 -59.19 9.51
N VAL A 3 35.10 -58.91 9.66
CA VAL A 3 35.63 -57.53 9.85
C VAL A 3 35.49 -56.65 8.60
N LYS A 4 35.45 -57.25 7.40
CA LYS A 4 35.26 -56.51 6.14
C LYS A 4 33.79 -56.10 5.98
N GLN A 5 32.87 -57.01 6.34
CA GLN A 5 31.43 -56.77 6.34
C GLN A 5 31.02 -55.69 7.35
N SER A 6 31.61 -55.69 8.55
CA SER A 6 31.33 -54.63 9.54
C SER A 6 31.80 -53.26 9.06
N ARG A 7 32.98 -53.15 8.46
CA ARG A 7 33.47 -51.88 7.87
C ARG A 7 32.56 -51.35 6.77
N ILE A 8 32.03 -52.21 5.92
CA ILE A 8 31.09 -51.82 4.85
C ILE A 8 29.80 -51.29 5.47
N LYS A 9 29.24 -51.99 6.46
CA LYS A 9 28.02 -51.56 7.18
C LYS A 9 28.20 -50.19 7.85
N TRP A 10 29.34 -49.96 8.51
CA TRP A 10 29.65 -48.66 9.12
C TRP A 10 29.74 -47.54 8.07
N ARG A 11 30.39 -47.81 6.93
CA ARG A 11 30.53 -46.83 5.85
C ARG A 11 29.17 -46.38 5.28
N TRP A 12 28.27 -47.33 5.01
CA TRP A 12 26.90 -47.02 4.58
C TRP A 12 26.08 -46.26 5.62
N GLY A 13 26.26 -46.60 6.92
CA GLY A 13 25.60 -45.89 8.02
C GLY A 13 26.00 -44.41 8.09
N VAL A 14 27.30 -44.12 8.00
CA VAL A 14 27.84 -42.75 8.01
C VAL A 14 27.36 -41.97 6.79
N GLU A 15 27.34 -42.58 5.62
CA GLU A 15 26.89 -41.95 4.38
C GLU A 15 25.40 -41.61 4.41
N ASN A 16 24.57 -42.49 4.98
CA ASN A 16 23.14 -42.22 5.14
C ASN A 16 22.88 -41.06 6.14
N ILE A 17 23.62 -40.99 7.24
CA ILE A 17 23.51 -39.89 8.21
C ILE A 17 23.91 -38.56 7.54
N LYS A 18 25.02 -38.55 6.78
CA LYS A 18 25.48 -37.36 6.04
C LYS A 18 24.48 -36.91 4.99
N ASN A 19 23.88 -37.84 4.23
CA ASN A 19 22.87 -37.49 3.24
C ASN A 19 21.60 -36.93 3.89
N ARG A 20 21.21 -37.45 5.05
CA ARG A 20 20.07 -36.93 5.81
C ARG A 20 20.35 -35.53 6.37
N SER A 21 21.56 -35.26 6.87
CA SER A 21 21.94 -33.93 7.37
C SER A 21 21.99 -32.89 6.26
N ILE A 22 22.52 -33.23 5.07
CA ILE A 22 22.51 -32.34 3.90
C ILE A 22 21.08 -31.99 3.49
N ARG A 23 20.18 -32.98 3.44
CA ARG A 23 18.76 -32.74 3.12
C ARG A 23 18.09 -31.83 4.15
N ALA A 24 18.34 -32.07 5.44
CA ALA A 24 17.78 -31.22 6.50
C ALA A 24 18.30 -29.77 6.41
N TYR A 25 19.58 -29.60 6.09
CA TYR A 25 20.19 -28.29 5.90
C TYR A 25 19.59 -27.54 4.71
N LEU A 26 19.44 -28.19 3.55
CA LEU A 26 18.80 -27.59 2.36
C LEU A 26 17.34 -27.18 2.62
N LEU A 27 16.60 -28.00 3.38
CA LEU A 27 15.23 -27.66 3.78
C LEU A 27 15.20 -26.43 4.68
N LEU A 28 16.11 -26.34 5.65
CA LEU A 28 16.22 -25.19 6.54
C LEU A 28 16.61 -23.92 5.78
N GLU A 29 17.58 -23.99 4.88
CA GLU A 29 17.98 -22.85 4.05
C GLU A 29 16.82 -22.36 3.19
N SER A 30 16.09 -23.28 2.55
CA SER A 30 14.92 -22.93 1.74
C SER A 30 13.82 -22.30 2.58
N LEU A 31 13.59 -22.81 3.81
CA LEU A 31 12.60 -22.26 4.73
C LEU A 31 12.95 -20.84 5.18
N ILE A 32 14.21 -20.60 5.56
CA ILE A 32 14.70 -19.27 5.94
C ILE A 32 14.58 -18.31 4.76
N THR A 33 14.99 -18.75 3.57
CA THR A 33 14.92 -17.93 2.35
C THR A 33 13.48 -17.55 2.02
N LEU A 34 12.54 -18.49 2.14
CA LEU A 34 11.11 -18.23 1.92
C LEU A 34 10.54 -17.27 2.96
N ALA A 35 10.91 -17.42 4.24
CA ALA A 35 10.48 -16.51 5.29
C ALA A 35 10.96 -15.08 5.03
N LEU A 36 12.24 -14.91 4.69
CA LEU A 36 12.80 -13.61 4.34
C LEU A 36 12.12 -13.00 3.12
N LEU A 37 11.90 -13.79 2.06
CA LEU A 37 11.18 -13.35 0.87
C LEU A 37 9.75 -12.92 1.20
N SER A 38 9.04 -13.69 2.02
CA SER A 38 7.67 -13.38 2.42
C SER A 38 7.59 -12.06 3.19
N VAL A 39 8.57 -11.79 4.06
CA VAL A 39 8.65 -10.51 4.78
C VAL A 39 8.90 -9.37 3.79
N LEU A 40 9.85 -9.51 2.87
CA LEU A 40 10.16 -8.49 1.86
C LEU A 40 8.96 -8.20 0.95
N VAL A 41 8.29 -9.23 0.45
CA VAL A 41 7.10 -9.05 -0.41
C VAL A 41 5.96 -8.43 0.40
N GLY A 42 5.77 -8.86 1.65
CA GLY A 42 4.73 -8.32 2.53
C GLY A 42 4.93 -6.84 2.83
N THR A 43 6.15 -6.40 3.11
CA THR A 43 6.45 -4.98 3.37
C THR A 43 6.25 -4.14 2.11
N VAL A 44 6.77 -4.57 0.97
CA VAL A 44 6.60 -3.86 -0.31
C VAL A 44 5.12 -3.75 -0.69
N LEU A 45 4.36 -4.84 -0.55
CA LEU A 45 2.93 -4.84 -0.88
C LEU A 45 2.15 -3.88 0.03
N THR A 46 2.43 -3.91 1.34
CA THR A 46 1.77 -3.02 2.31
C THR A 46 2.00 -1.55 1.94
N GLU A 47 3.22 -1.20 1.58
CA GLU A 47 3.58 0.19 1.27
C GLU A 47 3.05 0.63 -0.09
N ILE A 48 2.97 -0.26 -1.08
CA ILE A 48 2.28 0.03 -2.34
C ILE A 48 0.79 0.25 -2.11
N THR A 49 0.14 -0.60 -1.32
CA THR A 49 -1.29 -0.44 -1.02
C THR A 49 -1.54 0.86 -0.29
N ARG A 50 -0.72 1.17 0.72
CA ARG A 50 -0.81 2.42 1.49
C ARG A 50 -0.59 3.64 0.60
N SER A 51 0.41 3.63 -0.27
CA SER A 51 0.70 4.71 -1.22
C SER A 51 -0.51 4.95 -2.13
N ARG A 52 -1.06 3.90 -2.73
CA ARG A 52 -2.23 4.02 -3.63
C ARG A 52 -3.46 4.55 -2.91
N THR A 53 -3.70 4.13 -1.67
CA THR A 53 -4.83 4.67 -0.89
C THR A 53 -4.64 6.14 -0.60
N GLN A 54 -3.42 6.55 -0.25
CA GLN A 54 -3.10 7.95 0.04
C GLN A 54 -3.21 8.82 -1.21
N GLU A 55 -2.64 8.39 -2.33
CA GLU A 55 -2.74 9.06 -3.63
C GLU A 55 -4.20 9.25 -4.07
N ASN A 56 -5.06 8.25 -3.84
CA ASN A 56 -6.48 8.37 -4.19
C ASN A 56 -7.18 9.44 -3.33
N ILE A 57 -6.92 9.46 -2.02
CA ILE A 57 -7.46 10.49 -1.13
C ILE A 57 -6.97 11.89 -1.55
N GLU A 58 -5.68 12.04 -1.82
CA GLU A 58 -5.09 13.30 -2.27
C GLU A 58 -5.66 13.75 -3.62
N ASN A 59 -5.81 12.83 -4.58
CA ASN A 59 -6.42 13.13 -5.88
C ASN A 59 -7.87 13.58 -5.73
N GLN A 60 -8.67 12.94 -4.86
CA GLN A 60 -10.05 13.36 -4.58
C GLN A 60 -10.11 14.78 -4.00
N GLN A 61 -9.18 15.13 -3.11
CA GLN A 61 -9.08 16.48 -2.56
C GLN A 61 -8.71 17.51 -3.65
N ILE A 62 -7.72 17.19 -4.49
CA ILE A 62 -7.31 18.05 -5.61
C ILE A 62 -8.47 18.24 -6.59
N GLU A 63 -9.21 17.18 -6.91
CA GLU A 63 -10.39 17.25 -7.78
C GLU A 63 -11.48 18.14 -7.19
N ALA A 64 -11.82 17.97 -5.91
CA ALA A 64 -12.80 18.82 -5.24
C ALA A 64 -12.40 20.30 -5.25
N LEU A 65 -11.13 20.60 -4.98
CA LEU A 65 -10.59 21.96 -5.03
C LEU A 65 -10.59 22.54 -6.45
N SER A 66 -10.28 21.72 -7.45
CA SER A 66 -10.33 22.12 -8.87
C SER A 66 -11.77 22.45 -9.30
N VAL A 67 -12.75 21.61 -8.94
CA VAL A 67 -14.16 21.88 -9.21
C VAL A 67 -14.63 23.13 -8.48
N ALA A 68 -14.18 23.36 -7.25
CA ALA A 68 -14.48 24.58 -6.51
C ALA A 68 -13.93 25.82 -7.20
N ARG A 69 -12.67 25.77 -7.64
CA ARG A 69 -12.04 26.86 -8.39
C ARG A 69 -12.80 27.14 -9.68
N MET A 70 -13.19 26.12 -10.43
CA MET A 70 -13.98 26.27 -11.65
C MET A 70 -15.37 26.86 -11.40
N ALA A 71 -16.04 26.47 -10.30
CA ALA A 71 -17.34 27.03 -9.92
C ALA A 71 -17.24 28.53 -9.63
N VAL A 72 -16.21 28.95 -8.89
CA VAL A 72 -15.92 30.36 -8.59
C VAL A 72 -15.59 31.13 -9.86
N ASP A 73 -14.68 30.62 -10.70
CA ASP A 73 -14.26 31.29 -11.93
C ASP A 73 -15.39 31.43 -12.96
N SER A 74 -16.32 30.46 -12.97
CA SER A 74 -17.50 30.48 -13.84
C SER A 74 -18.70 31.22 -13.24
N GLN A 75 -18.56 31.84 -12.06
CA GLN A 75 -19.63 32.50 -11.30
C GLN A 75 -20.87 31.61 -11.08
N MET A 76 -20.66 30.29 -11.01
CA MET A 76 -21.72 29.31 -10.80
C MET A 76 -21.94 29.08 -9.31
N SER A 77 -23.18 29.23 -8.85
CA SER A 77 -23.57 28.98 -7.46
C SER A 77 -23.47 27.50 -7.06
N SER A 78 -23.43 26.59 -8.02
CA SER A 78 -23.16 25.17 -7.79
C SER A 78 -22.58 24.50 -9.03
N LEU A 79 -21.61 23.61 -8.83
CA LEU A 79 -21.02 22.79 -9.90
C LEU A 79 -20.79 21.37 -9.39
N SER A 80 -21.26 20.37 -10.14
CA SER A 80 -21.05 18.96 -9.83
C SER A 80 -20.28 18.30 -10.97
N LEU A 81 -19.07 17.81 -10.71
CA LEU A 81 -18.20 17.20 -11.69
C LEU A 81 -17.30 16.15 -11.02
N ASN A 82 -17.06 15.01 -11.68
CA ASN A 82 -16.18 13.93 -11.20
C ASN A 82 -16.50 13.44 -9.77
N GLY A 83 -17.77 13.46 -9.35
CA GLY A 83 -18.19 13.02 -8.02
C GLY A 83 -18.03 14.06 -6.90
N ALA A 84 -17.40 15.21 -7.16
CA ALA A 84 -17.43 16.38 -6.29
C ALA A 84 -18.67 17.24 -6.61
N THR A 85 -19.43 17.61 -5.58
CA THR A 85 -20.60 18.50 -5.72
C THR A 85 -20.36 19.74 -4.89
N ILE A 86 -19.89 20.79 -5.57
CA ILE A 86 -19.50 22.04 -4.93
C ILE A 86 -20.66 23.03 -4.95
N LYS A 87 -20.97 23.63 -3.79
CA LYS A 87 -21.86 24.79 -3.67
C LYS A 87 -21.05 26.00 -3.24
N VAL A 88 -21.25 27.11 -3.95
CA VAL A 88 -20.61 28.40 -3.68
C VAL A 88 -21.69 29.37 -3.22
N VAL A 89 -21.63 29.76 -1.94
CA VAL A 89 -22.58 30.72 -1.36
C VAL A 89 -21.87 32.05 -1.16
N HIS A 90 -22.29 33.06 -1.92
CA HIS A 90 -21.81 34.42 -1.78
C HIS A 90 -22.58 35.13 -0.66
N SER A 91 -21.91 35.44 0.44
CA SER A 91 -22.39 36.37 1.47
C SER A 91 -21.82 37.79 1.22
N PRO A 92 -22.38 38.84 1.86
CA PRO A 92 -21.93 40.21 1.68
C PRO A 92 -20.46 40.46 2.05
N THR A 93 -19.86 39.61 2.87
CA THR A 93 -18.48 39.75 3.36
C THR A 93 -17.62 38.51 3.13
N LYS A 94 -18.21 37.37 2.74
CA LYS A 94 -17.54 36.06 2.71
C LYS A 94 -18.02 35.18 1.55
N ILE A 95 -17.18 34.26 1.11
CA ILE A 95 -17.50 33.19 0.15
C ILE A 95 -17.32 31.85 0.87
N PHE A 96 -18.40 31.06 0.92
CA PHE A 96 -18.38 29.72 1.48
C PHE A 96 -18.38 28.68 0.36
N ILE A 97 -17.41 27.79 0.38
CA ILE A 97 -17.28 26.68 -0.57
C ILE A 97 -17.50 25.38 0.21
N SER A 98 -18.50 24.60 -0.19
CA SER A 98 -18.81 23.31 0.44
C SER A 98 -18.86 22.17 -0.57
N ASN A 99 -18.44 20.97 -0.17
CA ASN A 99 -18.56 19.74 -0.94
C ASN A 99 -19.41 18.74 -0.16
N HIS A 100 -20.53 18.29 -0.74
CA HIS A 100 -21.49 17.38 -0.08
C HIS A 100 -21.97 17.84 1.31
N GLY A 101 -21.92 19.15 1.60
CA GLY A 101 -22.33 19.72 2.88
C GLY A 101 -21.20 19.89 3.91
N GLU A 102 -19.98 19.42 3.62
CA GLU A 102 -18.78 19.74 4.40
C GLU A 102 -18.12 21.02 3.86
N GLU A 103 -17.69 21.88 4.78
CA GLU A 103 -17.00 23.13 4.45
C GLU A 103 -15.59 22.81 3.93
N LEU A 104 -15.32 23.19 2.68
CA LEU A 104 -13.99 23.05 2.07
C LEU A 104 -13.11 24.27 2.35
N LEU A 105 -13.66 25.47 2.18
CA LEU A 105 -12.95 26.73 2.35
C LEU A 105 -13.92 27.88 2.68
N GLU A 106 -13.49 28.73 3.60
CA GLU A 106 -14.06 30.04 3.89
C GLU A 106 -13.08 31.12 3.40
N LEU A 107 -13.54 32.02 2.52
CA LEU A 107 -12.74 33.14 2.03
C LEU A 107 -13.39 34.45 2.44
N GLU A 108 -12.62 35.33 3.07
CA GLU A 108 -13.04 36.69 3.40
C GLU A 108 -12.86 37.59 2.17
N ARG A 109 -13.85 38.44 1.87
CA ARG A 109 -13.76 39.37 0.74
C ARG A 109 -12.90 40.56 1.17
N GLU A 110 -11.73 40.69 0.57
CA GLU A 110 -10.95 41.93 0.67
C GLU A 110 -11.58 42.96 -0.29
N ASP A 111 -11.91 44.15 0.23
CA ASP A 111 -12.59 45.25 -0.47
C ASP A 111 -11.70 45.94 -1.52
#